data_AF-C6C833-F1
#
_entry.id   AF-C6C833-F1
#
_cell.length_a   1.000
_cell.length_b   1.000
_cell.length_c   1.000
_cell.angle_alpha   90.00
_cell.angle_beta   90.00
_cell.angle_gamma   90.00
#
_symmetry.space_group_name_H-M   'P 1'
#
loop_
_entity.id
_entity.type
_entity.pdbx_description
1 polymer ?
#
loop_
_entity_poly.entity_id
_entity_poly.type
_entity_poly.pdbx_seq_one_letter_code
_entity_poly.pdbx_strand_id
1 'polypeptide(L)' 'MSRKQFIDAGSIACPGCQHPIAVHWQLLQQGVNPRCAHCGLTLELDRASSADALDAAEQLNTRLDDAERRRLAAMPPGRR' A
#
# COMPACT_ATOMS: atom_id res chain seq x y z
N MET A 1 24.67 -14.02 5.04
CA MET A 1 23.49 -14.45 4.26
C MET A 1 22.54 -13.27 4.15
N SER A 2 22.56 -12.57 3.00
CA SER A 2 21.79 -11.35 2.77
C SER A 2 20.35 -11.71 2.41
N ARG A 3 19.41 -11.63 3.37
CA ARG A 3 17.99 -11.83 3.10
C ARG A 3 17.47 -10.60 2.36
N LYS A 4 17.44 -10.66 1.03
CA LYS A 4 16.57 -9.84 0.21
C LYS A 4 15.13 -10.12 0.67
N GLN A 5 14.63 -9.25 1.55
CA GLN A 5 13.21 -9.20 1.87
C GLN A 5 12.52 -8.67 0.62
N PHE A 6 11.95 -9.59 -0.15
CA PHE A 6 10.95 -9.24 -1.14
C PHE A 6 9.79 -8.65 -0.34
N ILE A 7 9.62 -7.34 -0.41
CA ILE A 7 8.39 -6.67 -0.03
C ILE A 7 7.37 -7.16 -1.06
N ASP A 8 6.63 -8.22 -0.73
CA ASP A 8 5.32 -8.42 -1.32
C ASP A 8 4.59 -7.09 -1.13
N ALA A 9 4.17 -6.44 -2.21
CA ALA A 9 3.91 -5.00 -2.29
C ALA A 9 2.83 -4.44 -1.33
N GLY A 10 2.29 -5.28 -0.45
CA GLY A 10 1.37 -4.90 0.63
C GLY A 10 1.67 -5.56 1.97
N SER A 11 2.93 -5.92 2.29
CA SER A 11 3.27 -6.42 3.64
C SER A 11 4.54 -5.83 4.22
N ILE A 12 4.53 -5.58 5.53
CA ILE A 12 5.69 -5.13 6.31
C ILE A 12 6.01 -6.13 7.41
N ALA A 13 7.29 -6.33 7.72
CA ALA A 13 7.68 -7.22 8.82
C ALA A 13 7.33 -6.56 10.17
N CYS A 14 6.65 -7.29 11.05
CA CYS A 14 6.40 -6.82 12.41
C CYS A 14 7.72 -6.63 13.16
N PRO A 15 8.00 -5.46 13.75
CA PRO A 15 9.25 -5.23 14.48
C PRO A 15 9.33 -6.06 15.78
N GLY A 16 8.19 -6.46 16.34
CA GLY A 16 8.15 -7.26 17.57
C GLY A 16 8.34 -8.77 17.37
N CYS A 17 7.81 -9.34 16.28
CA CYS A 17 7.80 -10.80 16.09
C CYS A 17 8.16 -11.28 14.67
N GLN A 18 8.59 -10.36 13.79
CA GLN A 18 8.98 -10.59 12.39
C GLN A 18 7.90 -11.20 11.48
N HIS A 19 6.71 -11.50 12.00
CA HIS A 19 5.58 -11.95 11.18
C HIS A 19 5.14 -10.84 10.22
N PRO A 20 4.75 -11.19 8.98
CA PRO A 20 4.26 -10.22 8.02
C PRO A 20 2.94 -9.61 8.49
N ILE A 21 2.85 -8.29 8.37
CA ILE A 21 1.64 -7.50 8.60
C ILE A 21 1.15 -7.06 7.22
N ALA A 22 -0.06 -7.47 6.84
CA ALA A 22 -0.70 -6.97 5.63
C ALA A 22 -1.03 -5.48 5.81
N VAL A 23 -0.62 -4.67 4.85
CA VAL A 23 -0.83 -3.22 4.82
C VAL A 23 -1.49 -2.88 3.50
N HIS A 24 -2.71 -2.32 3.59
CA HIS A 24 -3.43 -1.83 2.43
C HIS A 24 -3.45 -0.31 2.45
N TRP A 25 -3.06 0.29 1.32
CA TRP A 25 -3.02 1.73 1.14
C TRP A 25 -4.34 2.42 1.51
N GLN A 26 -5.49 1.86 1.09
CA GLN A 26 -6.81 2.42 1.39
C GLN A 26 -7.12 2.43 2.90
N LEU A 27 -6.64 1.44 3.65
CA LEU A 27 -6.81 1.39 5.11
C LEU A 27 -5.95 2.47 5.79
N LEU A 28 -4.74 2.69 5.30
CA LEU A 28 -3.88 3.77 5.79
C LEU A 28 -4.51 5.15 5.54
N GLN A 29 -5.14 5.37 4.38
CA GLN A 29 -5.88 6.61 4.12
C GLN A 29 -7.05 6.81 5.10
N GLN A 30 -7.79 5.74 5.42
CA GLN A 30 -8.98 5.78 6.27
C GLN A 30 -8.72 5.99 7.78
N GLY A 31 -7.47 6.15 8.22
CA GLY A 31 -7.19 6.24 9.65
C GLY A 31 -6.74 4.93 10.29
N VAL A 32 -6.78 3.81 9.56
CA VAL A 32 -6.61 2.48 10.14
C VAL A 32 -5.13 2.15 10.28
N ASN A 33 -4.71 1.93 11.52
CA ASN A 33 -3.35 1.53 11.85
C ASN A 33 -3.14 0.03 11.66
N PRO A 34 -2.08 -0.42 10.96
CA PRO A 34 -1.78 -1.84 10.81
C PRO A 34 -1.57 -2.51 12.16
N ARG A 35 -2.20 -3.66 12.38
CA ARG A 35 -2.04 -4.46 13.59
C ARG A 35 -1.48 -5.84 13.25
N CYS A 36 -0.45 -6.25 13.97
CA CYS A 36 0.09 -7.60 13.87
C CYS A 36 -0.87 -8.60 14.49
N ALA A 37 -1.37 -9.55 13.69
CA ALA A 37 -2.25 -10.62 14.17
C ALA A 37 -1.56 -11.60 15.13
N HIS A 38 -0.22 -11.72 15.06
CA HIS A 38 0.54 -12.68 15.86
C HIS A 38 0.86 -12.16 17.26
N CYS A 39 1.49 -10.99 17.38
CA CYS A 39 1.88 -10.42 18.69
C CYS A 39 0.96 -9.30 19.18
N GLY A 40 -0.02 -8.87 18.38
CA GLY A 40 -0.97 -7.83 18.77
C GLY A 40 -0.45 -6.39 18.64
N LEU A 41 0.81 -6.20 18.25
CA LEU A 41 1.43 -4.87 18.09
C LEU A 41 0.70 -4.04 17.04
N THR A 42 0.32 -2.82 17.38
CA THR A 42 -0.23 -1.82 16.46
C THR A 42 0.87 -0.87 16.01
N LEU A 43 0.96 -0.63 14.70
CA LEU A 43 1.87 0.35 14.11
C LEU A 43 1.10 1.64 13.85
N GLU A 44 1.47 2.70 14.54
CA GLU A 44 0.85 4.00 14.37
C GLU A 44 1.56 4.77 13.27
N LEU A 45 0.78 5.25 12.30
CA LEU A 45 1.29 6.16 11.29
C LEU A 45 1.21 7.60 11.82
N ASP A 46 2.36 8.27 11.94
CA ASP A 46 2.39 9.71 12.18
C ASP A 46 1.93 10.45 10.92
N ARG A 47 0.65 10.81 10.92
CA ARG A 47 0.01 11.49 9.78
C ARG A 47 0.53 12.90 9.58
N ALA A 48 0.96 13.57 10.64
CA ALA A 48 1.41 14.95 10.54
C ALA A 48 2.72 15.02 9.75
N SER A 49 3.67 14.14 10.06
CA SER A 49 4.93 14.06 9.31
C SER A 49 4.80 13.33 7.97
N SER A 50 3.79 12.47 7.81
CA SER A 50 3.58 11.69 6.59
C SER A 50 2.66 12.34 5.56
N ALA A 51 2.13 13.54 5.81
CA ALA A 51 1.12 14.19 4.95
C ALA A 51 1.54 14.25 3.48
N ASP A 52 2.74 14.78 3.20
CA ASP A 52 3.26 14.90 1.83
C ASP A 52 3.41 13.55 1.12
N ALA A 53 3.84 12.53 1.87
CA ALA A 53 3.97 11.17 1.34
C ALA A 53 2.60 10.56 1.05
N LEU A 54 1.60 10.86 1.90
CA LEU A 54 0.25 10.38 1.71
C LEU A 54 -0.40 11.01 0.46
N ASP A 55 -0.24 12.32 0.29
CA ASP A 55 -0.75 13.07 -0.86
C ASP A 55 -0.08 12.62 -2.16
N ALA A 56 1.24 12.41 -2.14
CA ALA A 56 1.96 11.92 -3.32
C ALA A 56 1.49 10.53 -3.76
N ALA A 57 1.24 9.63 -2.80
CA ALA A 57 0.73 8.30 -3.08
C ALA A 57 -0.70 8.33 -3.63
N GLU A 58 -1.56 9.22 -3.13
CA GLU A 58 -2.91 9.42 -3.68
C GLU A 58 -2.90 9.96 -5.12
N GLN A 59 -2.04 10.94 -5.40
CA GLN A 59 -1.88 11.48 -6.75
C GLN A 59 -1.37 10.41 -7.72
N LEU A 60 -0.43 9.57 -7.29
CA LEU A 60 0.07 8.47 -8.10
C LEU A 60 -1.04 7.47 -8.41
N ASN A 61 -1.84 7.09 -7.42
CA ASN A 61 -2.95 6.15 -7.60
C ASN A 61 -3.98 6.70 -8.61
N THR A 62 -4.36 7.97 -8.46
CA THR A 62 -5.27 8.65 -9.40
C THR A 62 -4.72 8.66 -10.83
N ARG A 63 -3.42 8.92 -11.01
CA ARG A 63 -2.79 8.91 -12.33
C ARG A 63 -2.72 7.52 -12.95
N LEU A 64 -2.51 6.49 -12.13
CA LEU A 64 -2.56 5.10 -12.59
C LEU A 64 -3.96 4.72 -13.05
N ASP A 65 -4.99 5.08 -12.28
CA ASP A 65 -6.40 4.85 -12.65
C ASP A 65 -6.76 5.56 -13.97
N ASP A 66 -6.31 6.81 -14.14
CA ASP A 66 -6.49 7.55 -15.39
C ASP A 66 -5.79 6.88 -16.58
N ALA A 67 -4.56 6.41 -16.39
CA ALA A 67 -3.79 5.74 -17.43
C ALA A 67 -4.45 4.41 -17.82
N GLU A 68 -4.96 3.65 -16.85
CA GLU A 68 -5.67 2.40 -17.08
C GLU A 68 -6.99 2.64 -17.82
N ARG A 69 -7.78 3.65 -17.42
CA ARG A 69 -9.01 4.04 -18.13
C ARG A 69 -8.73 4.40 -19.58
N ARG A 70 -7.68 5.19 -19.85
CA ARG A 70 -7.29 5.55 -21.23
C ARG A 70 -6.85 4.33 -22.03
N ARG A 71 -6.10 3.41 -21.41
CA ARG A 71 -5.68 2.16 -22.05
C ARG A 71 -6.88 1.31 -22.44
N LEU A 72 -7.85 1.14 -21.54
CA LEU A 72 -9.08 0.38 -21.81
C LEU A 72 -9.96 1.05 -22.88
N ALA A 73 -10.05 2.39 -22.87
CA ALA A 73 -10.78 3.14 -23.89
C ALA A 73 -10.12 3.07 -25.29
N ALA A 74 -8.80 2.93 -25.35
CA ALA A 74 -8.04 2.78 -26.58
C ALA A 74 -8.01 1.34 -27.14
N MET A 75 -8.54 0.34 -26.41
CA MET A 75 -8.61 -1.04 -26.92
C MET A 75 -9.74 -1.16 -27.95
N PRO A 76 -9.46 -1.62 -29.19
CA PRO A 76 -10.48 -1.78 -30.22
C PRO A 76 -11.48 -2.88 -29.83
N PRO A 77 -12.76 -2.76 -30.22
CA PRO A 77 -13.78 -3.75 -29.92
C PRO A 77 -13.43 -5.07 -30.62
N GLY A 78 -13.14 -6.13 -29.84
CA GLY A 78 -12.86 -7.48 -30.38
C GLY A 78 -11.67 -8.22 -29.77
N ARG A 79 -10.87 -7.60 -28.88
CA ARG A 79 -9.82 -8.27 -28.08
C ARG A 79 -10.09 -8.20 -26.57
N ARG A 80 -11.34 -8.41 -26.17
CA ARG A 80 -11.70 -8.56 -24.75
C ARG A 80 -11.65 -10.02 -24.35
#